data_AF-A0A8T5FAM0-F1
#
_entry.id   AF-A0A8T5FAM0-F1
#
_cell.length_a   1.000
_cell.length_b   1.000
_cell.length_c   1.000
_cell.angle_alpha   90.00
_cell.angle_beta   90.00
_cell.angle_gamma   90.00
#
_symmetry.space_group_name_H-M   'P 1'
#
loop_
_entity.id
_entity.type
_entity.pdbx_description
1 polymer ?
#
loop_
_entity_poly.entity_id
_entity_poly.type
_entity_poly.pdbx_seq_one_letter_code
_entity_poly.pdbx_strand_id
1 'polypeptide(L)'
;MSSILQHKTQRLNPFENRVPFLNKPLSPIPSPHNPINKHRISEKCPYCTSRQTFNSHWKYHYHITFHHGNESRGRTFSLELGSKIIRELSR
;
A
#
# COMPACT_ATOMS: atom_id res chain seq x y z
N MET A 1 2.85 27.51 47.71
CA MET A 1 3.74 27.61 46.54
C MET A 1 3.55 26.38 45.66
N SER A 2 3.44 26.59 44.36
CA SER A 2 2.65 25.80 43.41
C SER A 2 3.37 24.54 42.90
N SER A 3 2.69 23.38 42.97
CA SER A 3 3.11 22.14 42.28
C SER A 3 2.79 22.25 40.80
N ILE A 4 3.83 22.44 39.99
CA ILE A 4 3.74 22.37 38.53
C ILE A 4 3.72 20.88 38.16
N LEU A 5 2.51 20.36 37.94
CA LEU A 5 2.27 19.10 37.25
C LEU A 5 2.91 19.20 35.86
N GLN A 6 4.10 18.60 35.71
CA GLN A 6 4.70 18.39 34.42
C GLN A 6 3.78 17.46 33.62
N HIS A 7 2.93 18.04 32.76
CA HIS A 7 2.29 17.34 31.67
C HIS A 7 3.40 16.85 30.73
N LYS A 8 3.89 15.64 31.01
CA LYS A 8 4.76 14.89 30.11
C LYS A 8 3.90 14.51 28.91
N THR A 9 3.80 15.41 27.94
CA THR A 9 3.22 15.12 26.64
C THR A 9 4.08 14.03 26.03
N GLN A 10 3.68 12.76 26.21
CA GLN A 10 4.20 11.66 25.44
C GLN A 10 3.92 12.01 23.98
N ARG A 11 4.95 12.49 23.28
CA ARG A 11 4.95 12.53 21.81
C ARG A 11 4.89 11.06 21.40
N LEU A 12 3.68 10.52 21.27
CA LEU A 12 3.44 9.22 20.67
C LEU A 12 4.17 9.25 19.34
N ASN A 13 5.21 8.44 19.21
CA ASN A 13 5.91 8.36 17.95
C ASN A 13 4.87 7.87 16.94
N PRO A 14 4.58 8.61 15.85
CA PRO A 14 3.60 8.18 14.86
C PRO A 14 3.99 6.84 14.20
N PHE A 15 5.20 6.34 14.46
CA PHE A 15 5.67 5.02 14.06
C PHE A 15 5.52 3.91 15.12
N GLU A 16 5.26 4.22 16.40
CA GLU A 16 5.08 3.22 17.47
C GLU A 16 3.80 2.39 17.29
N ASN A 17 2.78 2.95 16.64
CA ASN A 17 1.50 2.27 16.37
C ASN A 17 1.38 1.75 14.94
N ARG A 18 2.50 1.40 14.28
CA ARG A 18 2.42 0.59 13.05
C ARG A 18 2.03 -0.82 13.45
N VAL A 19 0.73 -1.08 13.55
CA VAL A 19 0.19 -2.43 13.75
C VAL A 19 0.81 -3.32 12.66
N PRO A 20 1.67 -4.29 13.04
CA PRO A 20 2.26 -5.19 12.06
C PRO A 20 1.13 -5.91 11.31
N PHE A 21 1.34 -6.24 10.04
CA PHE A 21 0.46 -7.16 9.32
C PHE A 21 0.71 -8.60 9.80
N LEU A 22 0.64 -8.82 11.11
CA LEU A 22 0.71 -10.13 11.72
C LEU A 22 -0.74 -10.63 11.82
N ASN A 23 -0.98 -11.85 11.33
CA ASN A 23 -2.24 -12.59 11.42
C ASN A 23 -3.42 -12.08 10.56
N LYS A 24 -3.19 -11.20 9.57
CA LYS A 24 -4.21 -10.87 8.57
C LYS A 24 -4.04 -11.73 7.31
N PRO A 25 -5.13 -12.25 6.72
CA PRO A 25 -5.04 -12.93 5.44
C PRO A 25 -4.53 -11.96 4.37
N LEU A 26 -3.77 -12.48 3.40
CA LEU A 26 -3.42 -11.69 2.22
C LEU A 26 -4.70 -11.21 1.54
N SER A 27 -4.75 -9.94 1.18
CA SER A 27 -5.92 -9.32 0.55
C SER A 27 -5.51 -8.62 -0.74
N PRO A 28 -6.30 -8.69 -1.83
CA PRO A 28 -5.97 -7.95 -3.05
C PRO A 28 -6.13 -6.44 -2.86
N ILE A 29 -6.79 -6.02 -1.78
CA ILE A 29 -7.04 -4.62 -1.46
C ILE A 29 -5.70 -3.94 -1.11
N PRO A 30 -5.31 -2.89 -1.85
CA PRO A 30 -4.07 -2.17 -1.60
C PRO A 30 -4.09 -1.49 -0.23
N SER A 31 -3.12 -1.83 0.62
CA SER A 31 -2.88 -1.15 1.90
C SER A 31 -1.38 -1.06 2.19
N PRO A 32 -0.85 0.06 2.73
CA PRO A 32 0.58 0.21 3.01
C PRO A 32 1.17 -0.92 3.87
N HIS A 33 0.33 -1.57 4.67
CA HIS A 33 0.72 -2.64 5.58
C HIS A 33 0.60 -4.03 4.95
N ASN A 34 -0.09 -4.16 3.81
CA ASN A 34 -0.30 -5.46 3.16
C ASN A 34 1.01 -5.96 2.51
N PRO A 35 1.50 -7.16 2.85
CA PRO A 35 2.78 -7.66 2.35
C PRO A 35 2.82 -7.82 0.81
N ILE A 36 1.67 -8.05 0.15
CA ILE A 36 1.62 -8.14 -1.32
C ILE A 36 2.08 -6.84 -1.99
N ASN A 37 1.92 -5.71 -1.32
CA ASN A 37 2.23 -4.39 -1.87
C ASN A 37 3.74 -4.16 -2.02
N LYS A 38 4.56 -4.94 -1.31
CA LYS A 38 6.02 -4.97 -1.42
C LYS A 38 6.52 -6.02 -2.41
N HIS A 39 5.63 -6.88 -2.92
CA HIS A 39 6.01 -7.91 -3.87
C HIS A 39 6.57 -7.28 -5.14
N ARG A 40 7.66 -7.87 -5.65
CA ARG A 40 8.35 -7.36 -6.83
C ARG A 40 7.53 -7.72 -8.06
N ILE A 41 7.21 -6.71 -8.84
CA ILE A 41 6.47 -6.84 -10.10
C ILE A 41 7.23 -6.17 -11.24
N SER A 42 6.80 -6.39 -12.48
CA SER A 42 7.28 -5.65 -13.65
C SER A 42 6.09 -5.33 -14.56
N GLU A 43 5.20 -4.48 -14.05
CA GLU A 43 3.96 -4.12 -14.74
C GLU A 43 4.06 -2.70 -15.32
N LYS A 44 3.42 -2.47 -16.46
CA LYS A 44 3.31 -1.15 -17.09
C LYS A 44 1.93 -0.57 -16.84
N CYS A 45 1.82 0.75 -16.77
CA CYS A 45 0.51 1.39 -16.75
C CYS A 45 -0.15 1.25 -18.13
N PRO A 46 -1.40 0.76 -18.23
CA PRO A 46 -2.07 0.59 -19.52
C PRO A 46 -2.51 1.92 -20.15
N TYR A 47 -2.56 3.01 -19.37
CA TYR A 47 -3.00 4.33 -19.82
C TYR A 47 -1.85 5.24 -20.21
N CYS A 48 -0.69 5.07 -19.57
CA CYS A 48 0.49 5.82 -19.94
C CYS A 48 1.17 5.16 -21.14
N THR A 49 1.46 5.94 -22.17
CA THR A 49 2.33 5.51 -23.29
C THR A 49 3.82 5.42 -22.88
N SER A 50 4.13 5.66 -21.59
CA SER A 50 5.49 5.64 -21.09
C SER A 50 6.03 4.21 -21.04
N ARG A 51 7.35 4.07 -21.20
CA ARG A 51 8.05 2.78 -21.02
C ARG A 51 8.27 2.43 -19.54
N GLN A 52 7.69 3.20 -18.62
CA GLN A 52 7.92 3.04 -17.19
C GLN A 52 7.30 1.74 -16.69
N THR A 53 8.12 0.93 -16.02
CA THR A 53 7.68 -0.26 -15.31
C THR A 53 7.63 0.00 -13.81
N PHE A 54 6.56 -0.43 -13.16
CA PHE A 54 6.43 -0.39 -11.71
C PHE A 54 7.08 -1.62 -11.10
N ASN A 55 7.87 -1.41 -10.04
CA ASN A 55 8.62 -2.48 -9.39
C ASN A 55 7.98 -3.02 -8.10
N SER A 56 6.85 -2.45 -7.68
CA SER A 56 6.03 -2.96 -6.59
C SER A 56 4.56 -2.67 -6.82
N HIS A 57 3.70 -3.54 -6.29
CA HIS A 57 2.24 -3.38 -6.40
C HIS A 57 1.75 -2.08 -5.75
N TRP A 58 2.39 -1.61 -4.67
CA TRP A 58 2.08 -0.31 -4.07
C TRP A 58 2.29 0.86 -5.03
N LYS A 59 3.44 0.89 -5.72
CA LYS A 59 3.75 1.99 -6.65
C LYS A 59 2.82 1.98 -7.84
N TYR A 60 2.49 0.79 -8.35
CA TYR A 60 1.49 0.63 -9.40
C TYR A 60 0.13 1.18 -8.96
N HIS A 61 -0.37 0.72 -7.80
CA HIS A 61 -1.63 1.18 -7.24
C HIS A 61 -1.66 2.69 -7.04
N TYR A 62 -0.61 3.25 -6.44
CA TYR A 62 -0.51 4.69 -6.17
C TYR A 62 -0.51 5.50 -7.45
N HIS A 63 0.27 5.09 -8.46
CA HIS A 63 0.28 5.75 -9.77
C HIS A 63 -1.12 5.76 -10.40
N ILE A 64 -1.77 4.60 -10.44
CA ILE A 64 -3.11 4.47 -11.02
C ILE A 64 -4.13 5.33 -10.27
N THR A 65 -4.09 5.34 -8.94
CA THR A 65 -5.04 6.10 -8.13
C THR A 65 -4.80 7.61 -8.23
N PHE A 66 -3.55 8.03 -8.34
CA PHE A 66 -3.19 9.45 -8.36
C PHE A 66 -3.32 10.07 -9.75
N HIS A 67 -2.86 9.38 -10.79
CA HIS A 67 -2.88 9.90 -12.17
C HIS A 67 -4.14 9.54 -12.94
N HIS A 68 -4.76 8.40 -12.62
CA HIS A 68 -5.91 7.84 -13.34
C HIS A 68 -7.11 7.62 -12.41
N GLY A 69 -7.17 8.32 -11.26
CA GLY A 69 -8.09 8.03 -10.14
C GLY A 69 -9.59 8.08 -10.43
N ASN A 70 -9.98 8.73 -11.54
CA ASN A 70 -11.36 8.76 -12.05
C ASN A 70 -11.68 7.60 -13.00
N GLU A 71 -10.69 6.82 -13.43
CA GLU A 71 -10.88 5.65 -14.26
C GLU A 71 -11.16 4.45 -13.37
N SER A 72 -12.42 4.08 -13.27
CA SER A 72 -12.89 2.88 -12.55
C SER A 72 -12.10 1.62 -12.94
N ARG A 73 -11.67 1.52 -14.21
CA ARG A 73 -10.80 0.45 -14.70
C ARG A 73 -9.39 0.42 -14.08
N GLY A 74 -8.82 1.57 -13.72
CA GLY A 74 -7.52 1.63 -13.06
C GLY A 74 -7.51 0.90 -11.72
N ARG A 75 -8.52 1.15 -10.88
CA ARG A 75 -8.67 0.44 -9.60
C ARG A 75 -8.83 -1.06 -9.80
N THR A 76 -9.56 -1.48 -10.83
CA THR A 76 -9.70 -2.89 -11.22
C THR A 76 -8.34 -3.53 -11.53
N PHE A 77 -7.51 -2.90 -12.38
CA PHE A 77 -6.18 -3.43 -12.69
C PHE A 77 -5.31 -3.60 -11.43
N SER A 78 -5.39 -2.66 -10.50
CA SER A 78 -4.67 -2.77 -9.23
C SER A 78 -5.16 -3.97 -8.40
N LEU A 79 -6.45 -4.25 -8.37
CA LEU A 79 -7.02 -5.38 -7.63
C LEU A 79 -6.72 -6.73 -8.29
N GLU A 80 -6.78 -6.79 -9.62
CA GLU A 80 -6.42 -7.97 -10.41
C GLU A 80 -4.96 -8.35 -10.21
N LEU A 81 -4.06 -7.35 -10.27
CA LEU A 81 -2.65 -7.55 -9.99
C LEU A 81 -2.43 -8.04 -8.55
N GLY A 82 -3.14 -7.47 -7.57
CA GLY A 82 -3.09 -7.95 -6.20
C GLY A 82 -3.52 -9.41 -6.05
N SER A 83 -4.59 -9.81 -6.75
CA SER A 83 -5.10 -11.17 -6.76
C SER A 83 -4.12 -12.16 -7.41
N LYS A 84 -3.45 -11.74 -8.49
CA LYS A 84 -2.39 -12.53 -9.15
C LYS A 84 -1.22 -12.79 -8.20
N ILE A 85 -0.72 -11.76 -7.52
CA ILE A 85 0.37 -11.89 -6.55
C ILE A 85 0.01 -12.85 -5.42
N ILE A 86 -1.22 -12.77 -4.89
CA ILE A 86 -1.68 -13.69 -3.83
C ILE A 86 -1.67 -15.13 -4.30
N ARG A 87 -2.15 -15.39 -5.52
CA ARG A 87 -2.13 -16.72 -6.13
C ARG A 87 -0.71 -17.26 -6.29
N GLU A 88 0.25 -16.42 -6.63
CA GLU A 88 1.66 -16.81 -6.74
C GLU A 88 2.27 -17.13 -5.36
N LEU A 89 1.94 -16.35 -4.33
CA LEU A 89 2.41 -16.57 -2.95
C LEU A 89 1.77 -17.75 -2.23
N SER A 90 0.65 -18.27 -2.74
CA SER A 90 -0.11 -19.37 -2.14
C SER A 90 0.18 -20.73 -2.79
N ARG A 91 1.17 -20.80 -3.70
CA ARG A 91 1.70 -22.03 -4.28
C ARG A 91 2.84 -22.57 -3.43
#